data_AF-A0A520CVH3-F1
#
_entry.id   AF-A0A520CVH3-F1
#
_cell.length_a   1.000
_cell.length_b   1.000
_cell.length_c   1.000
_cell.angle_alpha   90.00
_cell.angle_beta   90.00
_cell.angle_gamma   90.00
#
_symmetry.space_group_name_H-M   'P 1'
#
loop_
_entity.id
_entity.type
_entity.pdbx_description
1 polymer ?
#
loop_
_entity_poly.entity_id
_entity_poly.type
_entity_poly.pdbx_seq_one_letter_code
_entity_poly.pdbx_strand_id
1 'polypeptide(L)'
;MRPARSSPVSLAGMPIVTMLQPTQTHELHALRSLFVDYASALKIDLGFQDFEGELARLPGDYAEPRGKLLLALVETSTGHERAAPWLPAQDAVHRLLLEGNRQAWVAGCCALRPLDTVDYPNAAEMKRLYIRPAFRGLGLGRQLAEAILDAARHAGYACVLLDTLDDMESARALYE
;
A
#
# COMPACT_ATOMS: atom_id res chain seq x y z
N MET A 1 -17.24 2.00 -46.36
CA MET A 1 -16.56 1.72 -45.07
C MET A 1 -16.85 2.90 -44.13
N ARG A 2 -17.62 2.71 -43.05
CA ARG A 2 -17.91 3.79 -42.08
C ARG A 2 -16.86 3.72 -40.95
N PRO A 3 -16.27 4.85 -40.51
CA PRO A 3 -15.35 4.85 -39.37
C PRO A 3 -16.13 4.52 -38.09
N ALA A 4 -15.58 3.62 -37.28
CA ALA A 4 -16.09 3.30 -35.95
C ALA A 4 -16.02 4.56 -35.07
N ARG A 5 -17.16 5.01 -34.57
CA ARG A 5 -17.21 6.07 -33.55
C ARG A 5 -16.75 5.43 -32.23
N SER A 6 -15.58 5.85 -31.75
CA SER A 6 -15.15 5.61 -30.38
C SER A 6 -16.11 6.34 -29.45
N SER A 7 -17.01 5.60 -28.82
CA SER A 7 -17.80 6.13 -27.70
C SER A 7 -16.87 6.51 -26.56
N PRO A 8 -17.10 7.63 -25.86
CA PRO A 8 -16.34 7.95 -24.66
C PRO A 8 -16.57 6.85 -23.61
N VAL A 9 -15.49 6.25 -23.11
CA VAL A 9 -15.53 5.36 -21.95
C VAL A 9 -16.00 6.19 -20.76
N SER A 10 -17.20 5.93 -20.28
CA SER A 10 -17.71 6.54 -19.05
C SER A 10 -16.85 6.08 -17.87
N LEU A 11 -16.20 7.01 -17.17
CA LEU A 11 -15.43 6.77 -15.93
C LEU A 11 -16.33 6.46 -14.72
N ALA A 12 -17.64 6.27 -14.92
CA ALA A 12 -18.60 5.96 -13.87
C ALA A 12 -18.39 4.51 -13.39
N GLY A 13 -17.81 4.35 -12.20
CA GLY A 13 -17.62 3.05 -11.54
C GLY A 13 -16.18 2.68 -11.20
N MET A 14 -15.19 3.50 -11.58
CA MET A 14 -13.83 3.29 -11.10
C MET A 14 -13.69 3.73 -9.64
N PRO A 15 -13.09 2.92 -8.76
CA PRO A 15 -12.80 3.33 -7.40
C PRO A 15 -11.86 4.54 -7.41
N ILE A 16 -12.15 5.53 -6.57
CA ILE A 16 -11.23 6.63 -6.34
C ILE A 16 -10.12 6.10 -5.43
N VAL A 17 -8.87 6.24 -5.85
CA VAL A 17 -7.71 5.80 -5.09
C VAL A 17 -7.01 7.01 -4.53
N THR A 18 -6.78 7.01 -3.22
CA THR A 18 -6.07 8.07 -2.49
C THR A 18 -4.87 7.46 -1.79
N MET A 19 -3.68 8.03 -2.01
CA MET A 19 -2.48 7.68 -1.25
C MET A 19 -2.37 8.58 -0.02
N LEU A 20 -2.21 7.97 1.15
CA LEU A 20 -2.15 8.68 2.42
C LEU A 20 -0.90 8.26 3.20
N GLN A 21 -0.15 9.24 3.70
CA GLN A 21 0.89 9.00 4.70
C GLN A 21 0.25 9.02 6.09
N PRO A 22 0.29 7.91 6.85
CA PRO A 22 -0.31 7.88 8.18
C PRO A 22 0.50 8.74 9.14
N THR A 23 -0.13 9.77 9.70
CA THR A 23 0.45 10.67 10.69
C THR A 23 -0.35 10.67 11.99
N GLN A 24 -1.63 10.31 11.92
CA GLN A 24 -2.54 10.26 13.07
C GLN A 24 -2.59 8.86 13.69
N THR A 25 -2.89 8.79 14.99
CA THR A 25 -2.93 7.52 15.75
C THR A 25 -3.84 6.47 15.12
N HIS A 26 -5.00 6.88 14.61
CA HIS A 26 -5.97 5.96 14.03
C HIS A 26 -5.54 5.46 12.63
N GLU A 27 -4.78 6.26 11.88
CA GLU A 27 -4.18 5.86 10.60
C GLU A 27 -3.03 4.87 10.82
N LEU A 28 -2.19 5.12 11.83
CA LEU A 28 -1.14 4.19 12.25
C LEU A 28 -1.72 2.87 12.77
N HIS A 29 -2.87 2.91 13.45
CA HIS A 29 -3.59 1.69 13.83
C HIS A 29 -4.06 0.90 12.59
N ALA A 30 -4.57 1.58 11.56
CA ALA A 30 -4.94 0.93 10.30
C ALA A 30 -3.72 0.31 9.57
N LEU A 31 -2.57 0.99 9.57
CA LEU A 31 -1.32 0.46 9.04
C LEU A 31 -0.88 -0.80 9.80
N ARG A 32 -0.94 -0.79 11.13
CA ARG A 32 -0.62 -1.97 11.96
C ARG A 32 -1.47 -3.17 11.57
N SER A 33 -2.78 -2.97 11.37
CA SER A 33 -3.68 -4.03 10.88
C SER A 33 -3.21 -4.60 9.54
N LEU A 34 -2.78 -3.76 8.58
CA LEU A 34 -2.26 -4.27 7.30
C LEU A 34 -0.96 -5.06 7.45
N PHE A 35 -0.07 -4.66 8.37
CA PHE A 35 1.17 -5.41 8.62
C PHE A 35 0.87 -6.79 9.21
N VAL A 36 -0.13 -6.90 10.10
CA VAL A 36 -0.62 -8.18 10.63
C VAL A 36 -1.25 -9.03 9.53
N ASP A 37 -2.07 -8.43 8.66
CA ASP A 37 -2.68 -9.11 7.50
C ASP A 37 -1.60 -9.64 6.53
N TYR A 38 -0.58 -8.83 6.25
CA TYR A 38 0.56 -9.18 5.40
C TYR A 38 1.30 -10.40 5.94
N ALA A 39 1.64 -10.39 7.22
CA ALA A 39 2.33 -11.48 7.87
C ALA A 39 1.50 -12.78 7.87
N SER A 40 0.22 -12.67 8.21
CA SER A 40 -0.73 -13.79 8.17
C SER A 40 -0.82 -14.39 6.76
N ALA A 41 -0.83 -13.54 5.73
CA ALA A 41 -0.89 -13.97 4.33
C ALA A 41 0.37 -14.71 3.87
N LEU A 42 1.54 -14.34 4.39
CA LEU A 42 2.81 -15.00 4.08
C LEU A 42 3.01 -16.33 4.80
N LYS A 43 2.13 -16.68 5.76
CA LYS A 43 2.28 -17.87 6.64
C LYS A 43 3.66 -17.92 7.34
N ILE A 44 4.31 -16.78 7.49
CA ILE A 44 5.59 -16.66 8.19
C ILE A 44 5.30 -16.54 9.67
N ASP A 45 5.98 -17.34 10.47
CA ASP A 45 5.92 -17.24 11.92
C ASP A 45 6.57 -15.92 12.37
N LEU A 46 5.74 -15.02 12.90
CA LEU A 46 6.09 -13.63 13.20
C LEU A 46 7.08 -13.48 14.36
N GLY A 47 7.38 -14.57 15.06
CA GLY A 47 8.28 -14.59 16.23
C GLY A 47 9.76 -14.36 15.92
N PHE A 48 10.18 -14.35 14.65
CA PHE A 48 11.61 -14.41 14.31
C PHE A 48 12.30 -13.09 13.91
N GLN A 49 11.64 -11.92 13.96
CA GLN A 49 12.28 -10.64 13.56
C GLN A 49 11.77 -9.39 14.32
N ASP A 50 11.66 -9.41 15.65
CA ASP A 50 11.21 -8.25 16.49
C ASP A 50 9.98 -7.49 15.91
N PHE A 51 9.08 -8.22 15.26
CA PHE A 51 7.99 -7.64 14.47
C PHE A 51 6.98 -6.91 15.34
N GLU A 52 6.64 -7.48 16.49
CA GLU A 52 5.77 -6.85 17.48
C GLU A 52 6.39 -5.56 18.05
N GLY A 53 7.71 -5.57 18.31
CA GLY A 53 8.45 -4.39 18.73
C GLY A 53 8.45 -3.29 17.67
N GLU A 54 8.67 -3.66 16.40
CA GLU A 54 8.59 -2.75 15.26
C GLU A 54 7.20 -2.12 15.11
N LEU A 55 6.13 -2.93 15.19
CA LEU A 55 4.74 -2.48 15.16
C LEU A 55 4.41 -1.51 16.29
N ALA A 56 4.89 -1.80 17.50
CA ALA A 56 4.68 -0.95 18.68
C ALA A 56 5.34 0.43 18.53
N ARG A 57 6.50 0.48 17.86
CA ARG A 57 7.32 1.70 17.70
C ARG A 57 7.02 2.53 16.45
N LEU A 58 6.04 2.14 15.64
CA LEU A 58 5.65 2.91 14.46
C LEU A 58 5.44 4.41 14.78
N PRO A 59 5.94 5.34 13.94
CA PRO A 59 6.52 5.08 12.62
C PRO A 59 7.97 4.56 12.63
N GLY A 60 8.70 4.60 13.74
CA GLY A 60 10.05 4.00 13.88
C GLY A 60 11.01 4.41 12.77
N ASP A 61 11.73 3.44 12.20
CA ASP A 61 12.66 3.65 11.06
C ASP A 61 11.97 4.11 9.78
N TYR A 62 10.63 4.03 9.71
CA TYR A 62 9.84 4.52 8.58
C TYR A 62 9.45 5.99 8.72
N ALA A 63 9.88 6.67 9.79
CA ALA A 63 9.63 8.09 9.99
C ALA A 63 10.43 8.96 9.01
N GLU A 64 9.84 10.07 8.59
CA GLU A 64 10.55 11.10 7.82
C GLU A 64 11.72 11.69 8.63
N PRO A 65 12.79 12.19 7.97
CA PRO A 65 12.90 12.41 6.51
C PRO A 65 13.49 11.23 5.73
N ARG A 66 13.99 10.19 6.42
CA ARG A 66 14.69 9.06 5.79
C ARG A 66 13.74 7.90 5.48
N GLY A 67 12.67 7.74 6.23
CA GLY A 67 11.64 6.73 5.99
C GLY A 67 10.39 7.29 5.33
N LYS A 68 9.53 6.38 4.85
CA LYS A 68 8.18 6.70 4.35
C LYS A 68 7.21 5.57 4.68
N LEU A 69 5.99 5.94 5.07
CA LEU A 69 4.86 5.02 5.17
C LEU A 69 3.77 5.50 4.21
N LEU A 70 3.18 4.58 3.44
CA LEU A 70 2.05 4.87 2.57
C LEU A 70 0.93 3.85 2.77
N LEU A 71 -0.29 4.37 2.81
CA LEU A 71 -1.55 3.65 2.72
C LEU A 71 -2.19 3.93 1.36
N ALA A 72 -2.66 2.88 0.70
CA ALA A 72 -3.58 2.98 -0.42
C ALA A 72 -5.00 2.88 0.12
N LEU A 73 -5.77 3.95 -0.10
CA LEU A 73 -7.16 4.07 0.32
C LEU A 73 -8.05 4.03 -0.91
N VAL A 74 -9.12 3.24 -0.83
CA VAL A 74 -10.10 3.10 -1.91
C VAL A 74 -11.41 3.68 -1.44
N GLU A 75 -11.99 4.57 -2.24
CA GLU A 75 -13.30 5.15 -2.03
C GLU A 75 -14.24 4.70 -3.14
N THR A 76 -15.52 4.54 -2.79
CA THR A 76 -16.58 4.34 -3.78
C THR A 76 -17.28 5.68 -3.98
N SER A 77 -17.53 6.06 -5.24
CA SER A 77 -18.42 7.18 -5.51
C SER A 77 -19.83 6.81 -5.03
N THR A 78 -20.36 7.58 -4.08
CA THR A 78 -21.69 7.39 -3.48
C THR A 78 -22.77 7.22 -4.56
N GLY A 79 -23.59 6.18 -4.43
CA GLY A 79 -24.76 5.95 -5.29
C GLY A 79 -24.98 4.51 -5.76
N HIS A 80 -24.00 3.62 -5.63
CA HIS A 80 -24.15 2.23 -6.03
C HIS A 80 -23.58 1.23 -5.01
N GLU A 81 -24.22 1.10 -3.84
CA GLU A 81 -23.98 -0.02 -2.93
C GLU A 81 -24.23 -1.40 -3.59
N ARG A 82 -24.92 -1.44 -4.74
CA ARG A 82 -25.05 -2.63 -5.62
C ARG A 82 -23.93 -2.80 -6.67
N ALA A 83 -23.02 -1.83 -6.89
CA ALA A 83 -22.05 -1.86 -7.99
C ALA A 83 -20.58 -2.09 -7.60
N ALA A 84 -20.29 -2.34 -6.32
CA ALA A 84 -18.95 -2.76 -5.89
C ALA A 84 -19.02 -4.16 -5.23
N PRO A 85 -19.25 -5.23 -6.02
CA PRO A 85 -19.31 -6.61 -5.52
C PRO A 85 -17.97 -7.10 -4.92
N TRP A 86 -16.89 -6.34 -5.12
CA TRP A 86 -15.58 -6.53 -4.49
C TRP A 86 -15.47 -5.89 -3.11
N LEU A 87 -16.49 -5.14 -2.64
CA LEU A 87 -16.49 -4.60 -1.29
C LEU A 87 -16.41 -5.75 -0.28
N PRO A 88 -15.44 -5.71 0.64
CA PRO A 88 -15.40 -6.63 1.76
C PRO A 88 -16.70 -6.51 2.58
N ALA A 89 -17.12 -7.60 3.23
CA ALA A 89 -18.15 -7.51 4.27
C ALA A 89 -17.79 -6.39 5.27
N GLN A 90 -18.78 -5.66 5.77
CA GLN A 90 -18.61 -4.37 6.47
C GLN A 90 -17.63 -4.40 7.66
N ASP A 91 -17.37 -5.58 8.22
CA ASP A 91 -16.49 -5.80 9.38
C ASP A 91 -15.09 -6.35 9.03
N ALA A 92 -14.81 -6.70 7.77
CA ALA A 92 -13.58 -7.39 7.41
C ALA A 92 -12.39 -6.45 7.13
N VAL A 93 -12.64 -5.17 6.85
CA VAL A 93 -11.62 -4.23 6.37
C VAL A 93 -11.77 -2.89 7.06
N HIS A 94 -10.68 -2.44 7.68
CA HIS A 94 -10.62 -1.12 8.34
C HIS A 94 -11.01 0.01 7.39
N ARG A 95 -11.86 0.91 7.87
CA ARG A 95 -12.23 2.16 7.19
C ARG A 95 -11.60 3.36 7.89
N LEU A 96 -11.20 4.35 7.11
CA LEU A 96 -10.76 5.65 7.58
C LEU A 96 -11.78 6.72 7.19
N LEU A 97 -11.96 7.69 8.07
CA LEU A 97 -12.67 8.92 7.76
C LEU A 97 -11.66 9.93 7.24
N LEU A 98 -11.75 10.24 5.95
CA LEU A 98 -10.95 11.28 5.32
C LEU A 98 -11.58 12.66 5.54
N GLU A 99 -10.80 13.68 5.26
CA GLU A 99 -11.29 15.07 5.24
C GLU A 99 -12.53 15.21 4.35
N GLY A 100 -13.49 16.02 4.80
CA GLY A 100 -14.78 16.17 4.13
C GLY A 100 -15.78 15.03 4.39
N ASN A 101 -15.61 14.27 5.48
CA ASN A 101 -16.52 13.20 5.90
C ASN A 101 -16.66 12.06 4.87
N ARG A 102 -15.58 11.83 4.11
CA ARG A 102 -15.50 10.78 3.10
C ARG A 102 -14.99 9.50 3.76
N GLN A 103 -15.64 8.38 3.50
CA GLN A 103 -15.18 7.07 3.99
C GLN A 103 -14.34 6.37 2.93
N ALA A 104 -13.17 5.89 3.32
CA ALA A 104 -12.30 5.10 2.47
C ALA A 104 -11.93 3.78 3.13
N TRP A 105 -11.86 2.72 2.34
CA TRP A 105 -11.33 1.43 2.76
C TRP A 105 -9.82 1.42 2.68
N VAL A 106 -9.19 0.87 3.72
CA VAL A 106 -7.76 0.66 3.77
C VAL A 106 -7.42 -0.57 2.92
N ALA A 107 -6.92 -0.33 1.71
CA ALA A 107 -6.75 -1.36 0.68
C ALA A 107 -5.37 -2.02 0.68
N GLY A 108 -4.33 -1.26 1.03
CA GLY A 108 -2.96 -1.77 1.06
C GLY A 108 -1.96 -0.77 1.65
N CYS A 109 -0.72 -1.21 1.79
CA CYS A 109 0.39 -0.39 2.29
C CYS A 109 1.70 -0.69 1.59
N CYS A 110 2.63 0.24 1.72
CA CYS A 110 4.05 0.04 1.43
C CYS A 110 4.88 0.93 2.34
N ALA A 111 6.11 0.50 2.65
CA ALA A 111 6.99 1.18 3.57
C ALA A 111 8.42 1.30 2.99
N LEU A 112 9.10 2.39 3.34
CA LEU A 112 10.49 2.68 3.01
C LEU A 112 11.25 2.98 4.30
N ARG A 113 12.42 2.37 4.47
CA ARG A 113 13.34 2.70 5.58
C ARG A 113 14.78 2.83 5.08
N PRO A 114 15.65 3.59 5.77
CA PRO A 114 17.08 3.55 5.50
C PRO A 114 17.64 2.14 5.69
N LEU A 115 18.63 1.78 4.86
CA LEU A 115 19.35 0.52 4.97
C LEU A 115 20.85 0.84 5.02
N ASP A 116 21.32 1.14 6.23
CA ASP A 116 22.69 1.63 6.47
C ASP A 116 23.72 0.49 6.60
N THR A 117 23.28 -0.76 6.66
CA THR A 117 24.12 -1.94 6.95
C THR A 117 24.52 -2.75 5.71
N VAL A 118 24.32 -2.22 4.51
CA VAL A 118 24.68 -2.88 3.24
C VAL A 118 25.86 -2.21 2.56
N ASP A 119 26.53 -2.95 1.68
CA ASP A 119 27.68 -2.45 0.91
C ASP A 119 27.30 -1.39 -0.15
N TYR A 120 26.02 -1.11 -0.32
CA TYR A 120 25.52 -0.05 -1.19
C TYR A 120 25.47 1.29 -0.45
N PRO A 121 26.17 2.33 -0.92
CA PRO A 121 26.16 3.62 -0.25
C PRO A 121 24.77 4.24 -0.32
N ASN A 122 24.28 4.76 0.81
CA ASN A 122 22.98 5.43 0.93
C ASN A 122 21.83 4.64 0.28
N ALA A 123 21.67 3.40 0.72
CA ALA A 123 20.58 2.53 0.31
C ALA A 123 19.34 2.73 1.18
N ALA A 124 18.18 2.53 0.59
CA ALA A 124 16.92 2.34 1.29
C ALA A 124 16.38 0.94 1.02
N GLU A 125 15.45 0.51 1.86
CA GLU A 125 14.72 -0.74 1.70
C GLU A 125 13.23 -0.47 1.55
N MET A 126 12.64 -0.97 0.47
CA MET A 126 11.19 -1.05 0.31
C MET A 126 10.69 -2.36 0.92
N LYS A 127 9.84 -2.25 1.95
CA LYS A 127 9.27 -3.42 2.65
C LYS A 127 7.75 -3.36 2.70
N ARG A 128 7.16 -4.52 3.03
CA ARG A 128 5.75 -4.65 3.44
C ARG A 128 4.78 -4.11 2.40
N LEU A 129 5.13 -4.26 1.11
CA LEU A 129 4.20 -4.00 0.01
C LEU A 129 3.10 -5.07 0.04
N TYR A 130 1.90 -4.66 0.43
CA TYR A 130 0.77 -5.57 0.57
C TYR A 130 -0.53 -4.93 0.11
N ILE A 131 -1.29 -5.69 -0.69
CA ILE A 131 -2.66 -5.35 -1.08
C ILE A 131 -3.59 -6.45 -0.58
N ARG A 132 -4.62 -6.04 0.17
CA ARG A 132 -5.69 -6.93 0.63
C ARG A 132 -6.36 -7.60 -0.59
N PRO A 133 -6.69 -8.91 -0.52
CA PRO A 133 -7.23 -9.65 -1.66
C PRO A 133 -8.40 -8.97 -2.38
N ALA A 134 -9.31 -8.34 -1.63
CA ALA A 134 -10.48 -7.63 -2.16
C ALA A 134 -10.15 -6.44 -3.08
N PHE A 135 -8.93 -5.90 -3.03
CA PHE A 135 -8.51 -4.72 -3.80
C PHE A 135 -7.40 -5.02 -4.82
N ARG A 136 -7.09 -6.30 -5.05
CA ARG A 136 -6.10 -6.71 -6.07
C ARG A 136 -6.67 -6.53 -7.48
N GLY A 137 -5.78 -6.43 -8.47
CA GLY A 137 -6.17 -6.18 -9.87
C GLY A 137 -6.54 -4.72 -10.19
N LEU A 138 -6.54 -3.82 -9.21
CA LEU A 138 -6.79 -2.38 -9.37
C LEU A 138 -5.52 -1.56 -9.64
N GLY A 139 -4.36 -2.21 -9.79
CA GLY A 139 -3.06 -1.53 -9.99
C GLY A 139 -2.48 -0.86 -8.75
N LEU A 140 -3.08 -1.02 -7.56
CA LEU A 140 -2.64 -0.37 -6.31
C LEU A 140 -1.20 -0.70 -5.92
N GLY A 141 -0.76 -1.96 -6.11
CA GLY A 141 0.59 -2.37 -5.77
C GLY A 141 1.65 -1.60 -6.57
N ARG A 142 1.39 -1.40 -7.87
CA ARG A 142 2.23 -0.59 -8.74
C ARG A 142 2.28 0.87 -8.27
N GLN A 143 1.12 1.46 -8.02
CA GLN A 143 1.04 2.87 -7.60
C GLN A 143 1.76 3.11 -6.25
N LEU A 144 1.64 2.18 -5.30
CA LEU A 144 2.37 2.24 -4.02
C LEU A 144 3.89 2.15 -4.24
N ALA A 145 4.34 1.19 -5.05
CA ALA A 145 5.76 1.03 -5.34
C ALA A 145 6.34 2.26 -6.05
N GLU A 146 5.65 2.79 -7.05
CA GLU A 146 6.06 4.01 -7.75
C GLU A 146 6.14 5.21 -6.80
N ALA A 147 5.16 5.39 -5.90
CA ALA A 147 5.16 6.46 -4.91
C ALA A 147 6.30 6.33 -3.88
N ILE A 148 6.62 5.10 -3.44
CA ILE A 148 7.77 4.86 -2.56
C ILE A 148 9.10 5.13 -3.25
N LEU A 149 9.26 4.68 -4.51
CA LEU A 149 10.46 4.95 -5.29
C LEU A 149 10.64 6.45 -5.54
N ASP A 150 9.56 7.18 -5.80
CA ASP A 150 9.60 8.63 -5.93
C ASP A 150 9.99 9.31 -4.61
N ALA A 151 9.44 8.87 -3.48
CA ALA A 151 9.86 9.35 -2.16
C ALA A 151 11.34 9.07 -1.88
N ALA A 152 11.84 7.89 -2.25
CA ALA A 152 13.25 7.52 -2.08
C ALA A 152 14.18 8.43 -2.89
N ARG A 153 13.81 8.75 -4.15
CA ARG A 153 14.54 9.69 -4.99
C ARG A 153 14.57 11.09 -4.37
N HIS A 154 13.42 11.58 -3.90
CA HIS A 154 13.34 12.88 -3.23
C HIS A 154 14.16 12.94 -1.93
N ALA A 155 14.27 11.84 -1.21
CA ALA A 155 15.12 11.72 -0.02
C ALA A 155 16.62 11.54 -0.35
N GLY A 156 16.99 11.43 -1.63
CA GLY A 156 18.37 11.37 -2.09
C GLY A 156 19.02 9.99 -2.05
N TYR A 157 18.24 8.91 -1.88
CA TYR A 157 18.76 7.55 -1.87
C TYR A 157 19.38 7.16 -3.22
N ALA A 158 20.51 6.46 -3.17
CA ALA A 158 21.23 6.02 -4.38
C ALA A 158 20.60 4.77 -4.98
N CYS A 159 20.07 3.87 -4.14
CA CYS A 159 19.34 2.69 -4.56
C CYS A 159 18.26 2.30 -3.54
N VAL A 160 17.29 1.54 -4.03
CA VAL A 160 16.25 0.92 -3.20
C VAL A 160 16.36 -0.59 -3.38
N LEU A 161 16.55 -1.29 -2.27
CA LEU A 161 16.58 -2.75 -2.21
C LEU A 161 15.21 -3.27 -1.77
N LEU A 162 14.90 -4.49 -2.14
CA LEU A 162 13.72 -5.22 -1.71
C LEU A 162 14.09 -6.67 -1.45
N ASP A 163 13.65 -7.22 -0.33
CA ASP A 163 13.73 -8.66 -0.10
C ASP A 163 12.63 -9.34 -0.91
N THR A 164 13.01 -10.16 -1.88
CA THR A 164 12.07 -11.13 -2.47
C THR A 164 11.89 -12.26 -1.48
N LEU A 165 10.77 -12.27 -0.76
CA LEU A 165 10.34 -13.49 -0.09
C LEU A 165 10.07 -14.53 -1.19
N ASP A 166 10.76 -15.66 -1.13
CA ASP A 166 10.86 -16.72 -2.15
C ASP A 166 9.52 -17.35 -2.63
N ASP A 167 8.36 -16.85 -2.21
CA ASP A 167 7.03 -17.38 -2.53
C ASP A 167 6.09 -16.33 -3.20
N MET A 168 6.63 -15.46 -4.05
CA MET A 168 5.85 -14.41 -4.73
C MET A 168 5.91 -14.48 -6.27
N GLU A 169 5.27 -15.50 -6.86
CA GLU A 169 5.00 -15.56 -8.32
C GLU A 169 4.23 -14.34 -8.85
N SER A 170 3.57 -13.55 -7.99
CA SER A 170 2.81 -12.36 -8.40
C SER A 170 3.62 -11.06 -8.55
N ALA A 171 4.86 -10.99 -8.04
CA ALA A 171 5.66 -9.75 -8.06
C ALA A 171 6.57 -9.61 -9.30
N ARG A 172 6.85 -10.70 -10.03
CA ARG A 172 7.74 -10.67 -11.21
C ARG A 172 7.17 -9.85 -12.38
N ALA A 173 5.86 -9.71 -12.50
CA ALA A 173 5.22 -8.94 -13.57
C ALA A 173 5.25 -7.41 -13.36
N LEU A 174 5.70 -6.93 -12.19
CA LEU A 174 5.78 -5.48 -11.88
C LEU A 174 7.14 -4.86 -12.22
N TYR A 175 8.13 -5.67 -12.59
CA TYR A 175 9.51 -5.23 -12.88
C TYR A 175 9.96 -5.52 -14.32
N GLU A 176 9.06 -6.04 -15.18
CA GLU A 176 9.26 -6.12 -16.63
C GLU A 176 8.70 -4.90 -17.37
#